data_AF-A0A2K4FJ04-F1
#
_entry.id   AF-A0A2K4FJ04-F1
#
_cell.length_a   1.000
_cell.length_b   1.000
_cell.length_c   1.000
_cell.angle_alpha   90.00
_cell.angle_beta   90.00
_cell.angle_gamma   90.00
#
_symmetry.space_group_name_H-M   'P 1'
#
loop_
_entity.id
_entity.type
_entity.pdbx_description
1 polymer ?
#
loop_
_entity_poly.entity_id
_entity_poly.type
_entity_poly.pdbx_seq_one_letter_code
_entity_poly.pdbx_strand_id
1 'polypeptide(L)'
;MLLCRADSAVTDLAGLQGSHGLINARDSNSGMNLLRHTLAGISDRGFFSKLTFTGSHRESIRRLKKHDGDLASIDSVTYDYLARDNSDEIEGLRILVRSVRSPCLPYITSIRRTATQADAIRRAMNEALSQLPEISRDLAIREVLPASEADYACLLEYERSAANRGFSFVSP
;
A
#
# COMPACT_ATOMS: atom_id res chain seq x y z
N MET A 1 3.60 0.94 -3.41
CA MET A 1 4.86 1.20 -4.17
C MET A 1 6.01 0.47 -3.51
N LEU A 2 7.07 0.17 -4.25
CA LEU A 2 8.22 -0.59 -3.78
C LEU A 2 9.44 0.32 -3.72
N LEU A 3 9.97 0.51 -2.51
CA LEU A 3 11.13 1.35 -2.23
C LEU A 3 12.37 0.51 -1.98
N CYS A 4 13.50 0.97 -2.50
CA CYS A 4 14.83 0.53 -2.08
C CYS A 4 15.68 1.76 -1.71
N ARG A 5 16.87 1.52 -1.17
CA ARG A 5 17.83 2.61 -0.93
C ARG A 5 18.35 3.16 -2.25
N ALA A 6 18.59 4.46 -2.29
CA ALA A 6 19.07 5.16 -3.48
C ALA A 6 20.49 4.71 -3.88
N ASP A 7 21.32 4.33 -2.91
CA ASP A 7 22.68 3.82 -3.10
C ASP A 7 22.75 2.36 -3.58
N SER A 8 21.62 1.66 -3.64
CA SER A 8 21.57 0.28 -4.10
C SER A 8 21.80 0.20 -5.60
N ALA A 9 22.73 -0.66 -6.03
CA ALA A 9 23.05 -0.92 -7.43
C ALA A 9 21.95 -1.68 -8.20
N VAL A 10 20.90 -2.17 -7.53
CA VAL A 10 19.82 -2.94 -8.17
C VAL A 10 18.98 -2.06 -9.09
N THR A 11 18.80 -2.43 -10.35
CA THR A 11 18.02 -1.61 -11.30
C THR A 11 16.55 -2.02 -11.39
N ASP A 12 16.24 -3.25 -11.01
CA ASP A 12 14.90 -3.82 -11.04
C ASP A 12 14.67 -4.78 -9.87
N LEU A 13 13.46 -5.36 -9.82
CA LEU A 13 13.07 -6.30 -8.78
C LEU A 13 13.73 -7.68 -8.94
N ALA A 14 14.14 -8.09 -10.15
CA ALA A 14 14.80 -9.38 -10.34
C ALA A 14 16.16 -9.40 -9.62
N GLY A 15 16.86 -8.27 -9.59
CA GLY A 15 18.09 -8.07 -8.80
C GLY A 15 17.92 -8.16 -7.27
N LEU A 16 16.69 -8.26 -6.77
CA LEU A 16 16.36 -8.40 -5.35
C LEU A 16 15.85 -9.81 -4.98
N GLN A 17 15.94 -10.78 -5.89
CA GLN A 17 15.64 -12.18 -5.59
C GLN A 17 16.53 -12.68 -4.43
N GLY A 18 15.91 -13.30 -3.43
CA GLY A 18 16.58 -13.77 -2.22
C GLY A 18 16.90 -12.69 -1.18
N SER A 19 16.45 -11.44 -1.38
CA SER A 19 16.71 -10.32 -0.46
C SER A 19 15.84 -10.34 0.82
N HIS A 20 16.02 -9.33 1.67
CA HIS A 20 15.20 -9.12 2.87
C HIS A 20 14.10 -8.07 2.61
N GLY A 21 12.84 -8.51 2.62
CA GLY A 21 11.66 -7.65 2.45
C GLY A 21 11.11 -7.08 3.76
N LEU A 22 10.59 -5.85 3.69
CA LEU A 22 9.95 -5.13 4.79
C LEU A 22 8.51 -4.75 4.45
N ILE A 23 7.58 -5.17 5.29
CA ILE A 23 6.15 -4.89 5.13
C ILE A 23 5.55 -4.48 6.46
N ASN A 24 4.52 -3.63 6.45
CA ASN A 24 3.88 -3.15 7.67
C ASN A 24 3.13 -4.27 8.40
N ALA A 25 2.23 -4.98 7.72
CA ALA A 25 1.34 -5.93 8.35
C ALA A 25 0.91 -7.05 7.39
N ARG A 26 0.40 -8.15 7.97
CA ARG A 26 -0.02 -9.35 7.22
C ARG A 26 -1.27 -9.10 6.37
N ASP A 27 -2.18 -8.29 6.87
CA ASP A 27 -3.48 -7.95 6.31
C ASP A 27 -3.45 -6.67 5.47
N SER A 28 -2.26 -6.08 5.26
CA SER A 28 -2.15 -4.83 4.50
C SER A 28 -2.35 -5.05 3.00
N ASN A 29 -3.27 -4.30 2.37
CA ASN A 29 -3.40 -4.34 0.92
C ASN A 29 -2.12 -3.86 0.22
N SER A 30 -1.65 -2.65 0.52
CA SER A 30 -0.44 -2.07 -0.09
C SER A 30 0.83 -2.82 0.33
N GLY A 31 0.95 -3.19 1.60
CA GLY A 31 2.13 -3.85 2.16
C GLY A 31 2.26 -5.32 1.77
N MET A 32 1.14 -6.05 1.69
CA MET A 32 1.12 -7.50 1.44
C MET A 32 0.52 -7.83 0.08
N ASN A 33 -0.74 -7.48 -0.17
CA ASN A 33 -1.48 -7.96 -1.34
C ASN A 33 -0.90 -7.46 -2.67
N LEU A 34 -0.66 -6.15 -2.79
CA LEU A 34 -0.08 -5.57 -4.00
C LEU A 34 1.39 -5.95 -4.18
N LEU A 35 2.12 -6.16 -3.08
CA LEU A 35 3.48 -6.68 -3.10
C LEU A 35 3.51 -8.09 -3.70
N ARG A 36 2.74 -9.04 -3.15
CA ARG A 36 2.71 -10.42 -3.67
C ARG A 36 2.30 -10.46 -5.14
N HIS A 37 1.30 -9.68 -5.53
CA HIS A 37 0.86 -9.61 -6.92
C HIS A 37 1.98 -9.12 -7.84
N THR A 38 2.71 -8.08 -7.41
CA THR A 38 3.84 -7.55 -8.18
C THR A 38 4.97 -8.58 -8.31
N LEU A 39 5.33 -9.27 -7.21
CA LEU A 39 6.43 -10.24 -7.19
C LEU A 39 6.10 -11.55 -7.93
N ALA A 40 4.83 -11.96 -7.95
CA ALA A 40 4.36 -13.11 -8.71
C ALA A 40 4.47 -12.92 -10.24
N GLY A 41 4.76 -11.70 -10.71
CA GLY A 41 5.11 -11.43 -12.10
C GLY A 41 6.60 -11.64 -12.42
N ILE A 42 7.43 -11.93 -11.43
CA ILE A 42 8.90 -11.84 -11.52
C ILE A 42 9.58 -13.15 -11.13
N SER A 43 9.07 -13.82 -10.11
CA SER A 43 9.53 -15.13 -9.70
C SER A 43 8.37 -16.11 -9.71
N ASP A 44 8.68 -17.37 -10.00
CA ASP A 44 7.71 -18.47 -10.03
C ASP A 44 7.60 -19.18 -8.68
N ARG A 45 8.58 -19.02 -7.77
CA ARG A 45 8.63 -19.72 -6.47
C ARG A 45 9.39 -18.91 -5.42
N GLY A 46 8.65 -18.13 -4.62
CA GLY A 46 9.21 -17.32 -3.54
C GLY A 46 10.12 -16.19 -4.02
N PHE A 47 10.34 -15.17 -3.19
CA PHE A 47 11.12 -13.99 -3.58
C PHE A 47 12.10 -13.57 -2.51
N PHE A 48 11.66 -13.43 -1.25
CA PHE A 48 12.53 -13.04 -0.16
C PHE A 48 13.15 -14.25 0.55
N SER A 49 14.40 -14.15 0.98
CA SER A 49 14.98 -15.08 1.95
C SER A 49 14.46 -14.80 3.37
N LYS A 50 14.11 -13.54 3.65
CA LYS A 50 13.53 -13.07 4.90
C LYS A 50 12.47 -12.02 4.62
N LEU A 51 11.32 -12.15 5.28
CA LEU A 51 10.28 -11.12 5.28
C LEU A 51 10.06 -10.66 6.71
N THR A 52 10.00 -9.35 6.96
CA THR A 52 9.75 -8.82 8.30
C THR A 52 8.55 -7.89 8.34
N PHE A 53 7.68 -8.15 9.32
CA PHE A 53 6.56 -7.30 9.69
C PHE A 53 7.04 -6.19 10.61
N THR A 54 6.91 -4.95 10.17
CA THR A 54 7.43 -3.76 10.85
C THR A 54 6.38 -3.03 11.67
N GLY A 55 5.09 -3.35 11.50
CA GLY A 55 3.96 -2.72 12.16
C GLY A 55 3.45 -1.45 11.49
N SER A 56 4.28 -0.71 10.75
CA SER A 56 3.84 0.49 10.00
C SER A 56 4.69 0.79 8.78
N HIS A 57 4.14 1.54 7.82
CA HIS A 57 4.88 1.96 6.63
C HIS A 57 6.08 2.86 6.97
N ARG A 58 5.92 3.80 7.91
CA ARG A 58 7.04 4.65 8.37
C ARG A 58 8.14 3.84 9.06
N GLU A 59 7.79 2.80 9.81
CA GLU A 59 8.78 1.90 10.39
C GLU A 59 9.52 1.07 9.32
N SER A 60 8.83 0.61 8.26
CA SER A 60 9.49 0.01 7.10
C SER A 60 10.49 0.95 6.43
N ILE A 61 10.11 2.22 6.24
CA ILE A 61 11.00 3.27 5.70
C ILE A 61 12.23 3.44 6.60
N ARG A 62 12.01 3.61 7.91
CA ARG A 62 13.08 3.79 8.89
C ARG A 62 14.08 2.63 8.90
N ARG A 63 13.59 1.39 8.82
CA ARG A 63 14.43 0.19 8.80
C ARG A 63 15.17 0.01 7.49
N LEU A 64 14.52 0.32 6.36
CA LEU A 64 15.15 0.32 5.05
C LEU A 64 16.35 1.30 5.01
N LYS A 65 16.19 2.50 5.57
CA LYS A 65 17.31 3.48 5.71
C LYS A 65 18.45 2.98 6.60
N LYS A 66 18.15 2.16 7.62
CA LYS A 66 19.16 1.59 8.52
C LYS A 66 19.79 0.29 8.01
N HIS A 67 19.63 -0.04 6.72
CA HIS A 67 20.14 -1.27 6.11
C HIS A 67 19.60 -2.56 6.76
N ASP A 68 18.44 -2.50 7.41
CA ASP A 68 17.79 -3.65 8.05
C ASP A 68 16.69 -4.24 7.14
N GLY A 69 16.98 -4.27 5.84
CA GLY A 69 16.12 -4.70 4.75
C GLY A 69 16.54 -4.07 3.42
N ASP A 70 16.13 -4.67 2.32
CA ASP A 70 16.54 -4.30 0.96
C ASP A 70 15.41 -3.70 0.13
N LEU A 71 14.17 -4.11 0.42
CA LEU A 71 12.97 -3.68 -0.30
C LEU A 71 11.83 -3.48 0.70
N ALA A 72 11.14 -2.34 0.62
CA ALA A 72 9.95 -2.07 1.41
C ALA A 72 8.73 -1.82 0.53
N SER A 73 7.57 -2.39 0.90
CA SER A 73 6.29 -2.02 0.28
C SER A 73 5.58 -0.94 1.11
N ILE A 74 5.41 0.23 0.51
CA ILE A 74 4.87 1.43 1.14
C ILE A 74 3.59 1.86 0.43
N ASP A 75 2.58 2.24 1.21
CA ASP A 75 1.37 2.88 0.70
C ASP A 75 1.69 4.22 0.02
N SER A 76 1.07 4.49 -1.14
CA SER A 76 1.39 5.70 -1.90
C SER A 76 0.97 6.97 -1.21
N VAL A 77 -0.17 6.97 -0.50
CA VAL A 77 -0.62 8.16 0.22
C VAL A 77 0.36 8.49 1.34
N THR A 78 0.82 7.49 2.09
CA THR A 78 1.86 7.66 3.12
C THR A 78 3.14 8.26 2.54
N TYR A 79 3.63 7.72 1.42
CA TYR A 79 4.83 8.24 0.77
C TYR A 79 4.63 9.67 0.26
N ASP A 80 3.50 9.95 -0.38
CA ASP A 80 3.21 11.25 -0.97
C ASP A 80 3.06 12.34 0.11
N TYR A 81 2.57 12.02 1.31
CA TYR A 81 2.60 12.93 2.46
C TYR A 81 4.03 13.28 2.88
N LEU A 82 4.88 12.25 3.05
CA LEU A 82 6.28 12.47 3.42
C LEU A 82 7.01 13.30 2.36
N ALA A 83 6.73 13.05 1.08
CA ALA A 83 7.30 13.80 -0.03
C ALA A 83 6.80 15.25 -0.08
N ARG A 84 5.49 15.47 0.08
CA ARG A 84 4.88 16.80 0.13
C ARG A 84 5.50 17.67 1.22
N ASP A 85 5.78 17.06 2.37
CA ASP A 85 6.29 17.76 3.53
C ASP A 85 7.84 17.83 3.55
N ASN A 86 8.51 17.38 2.48
CA ASN A 86 9.97 17.28 2.36
C ASN A 86 10.63 16.56 3.55
N SER A 87 10.00 15.47 4.01
CA SER A 87 10.48 14.71 5.16
C SER A 87 11.82 14.02 4.85
N ASP A 88 12.75 14.15 5.78
CA ASP A 88 14.05 13.47 5.76
C ASP A 88 13.90 11.94 5.78
N GLU A 89 12.75 11.42 6.25
CA GLU A 89 12.45 10.00 6.30
C GLU A 89 12.57 9.29 4.96
N ILE A 90 12.31 9.98 3.84
CA ILE A 90 12.41 9.38 2.51
C ILE A 90 13.70 9.75 1.77
N GLU A 91 14.53 10.62 2.35
CA GLU A 91 15.86 10.93 1.80
C GLU A 91 16.74 9.68 1.75
N GLY A 92 17.51 9.55 0.67
CA GLY A 92 18.34 8.38 0.43
C GLY A 92 17.55 7.12 0.05
N LEU A 93 16.25 7.23 -0.19
CA LEU A 93 15.42 6.16 -0.75
C LEU A 93 14.97 6.52 -2.17
N ARG A 94 14.63 5.51 -2.97
CA ARG A 94 14.03 5.71 -4.29
C ARG A 94 12.93 4.69 -4.55
N ILE A 95 11.97 5.09 -5.38
CA ILE A 95 10.95 4.18 -5.89
C ILE A 95 11.58 3.29 -6.95
N LEU A 96 11.61 1.99 -6.70
CA LEU A 96 12.09 1.00 -7.66
C LEU A 96 10.98 0.65 -8.66
N VAL A 97 9.79 0.35 -8.15
CA VAL A 97 8.62 -0.04 -8.96
C VAL A 97 7.33 0.46 -8.31
N ARG A 98 6.37 0.85 -9.14
CA ARG A 98 4.97 1.06 -8.72
C ARG A 98 4.17 -0.21 -9.01
N SER A 99 3.43 -0.67 -8.02
CA SER A 99 2.50 -1.79 -8.18
C SER A 99 1.33 -1.40 -9.10
N VAL A 100 0.51 -2.38 -9.45
CA VAL A 100 -0.79 -2.14 -10.07
C VAL A 100 -1.64 -1.15 -9.26
N ARG A 101 -2.51 -0.41 -9.95
CA ARG A 101 -3.47 0.49 -9.32
C ARG A 101 -4.53 -0.32 -8.59
N SER A 102 -5.02 0.23 -7.49
CA SER A 102 -6.15 -0.31 -6.74
C SER A 102 -7.04 0.82 -6.24
N PRO A 103 -8.30 0.56 -5.88
CA PRO A 103 -9.11 1.52 -5.14
C PRO A 103 -8.41 1.93 -3.83
N CYS A 104 -8.70 3.16 -3.37
CA CYS A 104 -8.26 3.64 -2.07
C CYS A 104 -9.00 2.92 -0.93
N LEU A 105 -8.61 3.16 0.32
CA LEU A 105 -9.33 2.57 1.46
C LEU A 105 -10.79 3.04 1.51
N PRO A 106 -11.77 2.13 1.68
CA PRO A 106 -13.17 2.50 1.83
C PRO A 106 -13.46 3.05 3.22
N TYR A 107 -14.48 3.90 3.31
CA TYR A 107 -15.19 4.14 4.56
C TYR A 107 -16.27 3.06 4.74
N ILE A 108 -16.22 2.34 5.85
CA ILE A 108 -17.13 1.22 6.13
C ILE A 108 -18.07 1.62 7.27
N THR A 109 -19.37 1.44 7.06
CA THR A 109 -20.38 1.62 8.12
C THR A 109 -20.82 0.27 8.71
N SER A 110 -21.55 0.30 9.84
CA SER A 110 -22.17 -0.91 10.39
C SER A 110 -23.11 -1.58 9.38
N ILE A 111 -23.11 -2.92 9.36
CA ILE A 111 -24.03 -3.74 8.55
C ILE A 111 -25.52 -3.47 8.82
N ARG A 112 -25.86 -2.85 9.96
CA ARG A 112 -27.25 -2.51 10.32
C ARG A 112 -27.75 -1.21 9.70
N ARG A 113 -26.87 -0.43 9.04
CA ARG A 113 -27.27 0.83 8.39
C ARG A 113 -27.89 0.55 7.02
N THR A 114 -28.92 1.32 6.70
CA THR A 114 -29.56 1.31 5.39
C THR A 114 -28.74 2.10 4.36
N ALA A 115 -28.96 1.84 3.07
CA ALA A 115 -28.33 2.60 1.99
C ALA A 115 -28.57 4.11 2.10
N THR A 116 -29.80 4.52 2.41
CA THR A 116 -30.16 5.94 2.61
C THR A 116 -29.36 6.60 3.74
N GLN A 117 -29.12 5.88 4.83
CA GLN A 117 -28.32 6.37 5.96
C GLN A 117 -26.83 6.48 5.59
N ALA A 118 -26.29 5.49 4.87
CA ALA A 118 -24.92 5.55 4.38
C ALA A 118 -24.72 6.73 3.41
N ASP A 119 -25.68 6.95 2.51
CA ASP A 119 -25.68 8.10 1.60
C ASP A 119 -25.78 9.44 2.33
N ALA A 120 -26.54 9.51 3.43
CA ALA A 120 -26.59 10.71 4.25
C ALA A 120 -25.24 11.03 4.90
N ILE A 121 -24.52 10.01 5.40
CA ILE A 121 -23.16 10.17 5.94
C ILE A 121 -22.22 10.67 4.84
N ARG A 122 -22.23 10.04 3.67
CA ARG A 122 -21.38 10.45 2.54
C ARG A 122 -21.66 11.90 2.11
N ARG A 123 -22.92 12.30 2.03
CA ARG A 123 -23.29 13.71 1.73
C ARG A 123 -22.75 14.66 2.79
N ALA A 124 -22.89 14.34 4.07
CA ALA A 124 -22.36 15.17 5.16
C ALA A 124 -20.82 15.27 5.12
N MET A 125 -20.11 14.18 4.77
CA MET A 125 -18.66 14.22 4.57
C MET A 125 -18.27 15.15 3.42
N ASN A 126 -18.97 15.08 2.28
CA ASN A 126 -18.70 15.94 1.13
C ASN A 126 -19.07 17.41 1.39
N GLU A 127 -20.13 17.67 2.16
CA GLU A 127 -20.46 19.01 2.62
C GLU A 127 -19.34 19.58 3.50
N ALA A 128 -18.85 18.79 4.46
CA ALA A 128 -17.72 19.20 5.31
C ALA A 128 -16.45 19.48 4.49
N LEU A 129 -16.10 18.62 3.53
CA LEU A 129 -14.94 18.84 2.65
C LEU A 129 -15.08 20.13 1.82
N SER A 130 -16.32 20.50 1.44
CA SER A 130 -16.59 21.73 0.70
C SER A 130 -16.51 22.99 1.56
N GLN A 131 -16.91 22.90 2.83
CA GLN A 131 -16.95 24.02 3.78
C GLN A 131 -15.61 24.24 4.47
N LEU A 132 -14.76 23.21 4.56
CA LEU A 132 -13.50 23.21 5.31
C LEU A 132 -12.33 22.85 4.37
N PRO A 133 -11.90 23.79 3.50
CA PRO A 133 -10.87 23.53 2.49
C PRO A 133 -9.50 23.17 3.07
N GLU A 134 -9.20 23.60 4.29
CA GLU A 134 -8.02 23.18 5.06
C GLU A 134 -8.07 21.68 5.37
N ILE A 135 -9.22 21.13 5.77
CA ILE A 135 -9.38 19.69 6.02
C ILE A 135 -9.20 18.90 4.73
N SER A 136 -9.80 19.37 3.62
CA SER A 136 -9.61 18.72 2.31
C SER A 136 -8.14 18.69 1.88
N ARG A 137 -7.39 19.78 2.12
CA ARG A 137 -5.96 19.88 1.82
C ARG A 137 -5.12 18.96 2.72
N ASP A 138 -5.41 18.96 4.01
CA ASP A 138 -4.67 18.18 5.00
C ASP A 138 -4.88 16.69 4.81
N LEU A 139 -6.12 16.26 4.50
CA LEU A 139 -6.47 14.87 4.20
C LEU A 139 -6.17 14.45 2.76
N ALA A 140 -5.84 15.40 1.88
CA ALA A 140 -5.70 15.18 0.43
C ALA A 140 -6.91 14.47 -0.20
N ILE A 141 -8.12 14.72 0.33
CA ILE A 141 -9.38 14.15 -0.15
C ILE A 141 -10.22 15.27 -0.74
N ARG A 142 -10.58 15.12 -2.01
CA ARG A 142 -11.46 16.06 -2.72
C ARG A 142 -12.94 15.73 -2.55
N GLU A 143 -13.26 14.44 -2.61
CA GLU A 143 -14.63 13.96 -2.59
C GLU A 143 -14.65 12.50 -2.12
N VAL A 144 -15.70 12.14 -1.38
CA VAL A 144 -16.04 10.77 -1.01
C VAL A 144 -17.11 10.26 -1.98
N LEU A 145 -16.70 9.32 -2.83
CA LEU A 145 -17.55 8.73 -3.86
C LEU A 145 -18.40 7.58 -3.29
N PRO A 146 -19.55 7.26 -3.91
CA PRO A 146 -20.21 5.99 -3.69
C PRO A 146 -19.25 4.83 -3.98
N ALA A 147 -19.36 3.76 -3.21
CA ALA A 147 -18.53 2.58 -3.38
C ALA A 147 -19.37 1.32 -3.13
N SER A 148 -19.01 0.26 -3.83
CA SER A 148 -19.62 -1.05 -3.77
C SER A 148 -18.55 -2.12 -3.65
N GLU A 149 -18.92 -3.34 -3.25
CA GLU A 149 -17.99 -4.47 -3.21
C GLU A 149 -17.37 -4.78 -4.59
N ALA A 150 -18.12 -4.51 -5.68
CA ALA A 150 -17.64 -4.71 -7.04
C ALA A 150 -16.42 -3.85 -7.38
N ASP A 151 -16.34 -2.62 -6.84
CA ASP A 151 -15.19 -1.73 -7.03
C ASP A 151 -13.90 -2.31 -6.43
N TYR A 152 -14.05 -3.15 -5.40
CA TYR A 152 -12.94 -3.80 -4.68
C TYR A 152 -12.67 -5.24 -5.14
N ALA A 153 -13.49 -5.80 -6.04
CA ALA A 153 -13.33 -7.18 -6.52
C ALA A 153 -11.95 -7.43 -7.16
N CYS A 154 -11.36 -6.40 -7.76
CA CYS A 154 -9.99 -6.46 -8.31
C CYS A 154 -8.93 -6.81 -7.26
N LEU A 155 -9.12 -6.42 -5.99
CA LEU A 155 -8.17 -6.74 -4.91
C LEU A 155 -8.14 -8.25 -4.63
N LEU A 156 -9.31 -8.89 -4.68
CA LEU A 156 -9.45 -10.33 -4.53
C LEU A 156 -8.90 -11.08 -5.75
N GLU A 157 -9.00 -10.49 -6.93
CA GLU A 157 -8.36 -11.02 -8.13
C GLU A 157 -6.83 -10.98 -8.02
N TYR A 158 -6.26 -9.86 -7.55
CA TYR A 158 -4.81 -9.75 -7.32
C TYR A 158 -4.31 -10.79 -6.31
N GLU A 159 -5.08 -11.01 -5.24
CA GLU A 159 -4.82 -12.07 -4.27
C GLU A 159 -4.78 -13.45 -4.93
N ARG A 160 -5.87 -13.82 -5.62
CA ARG A 160 -5.99 -15.13 -6.27
C ARG A 160 -4.93 -15.35 -7.33
N SER A 161 -4.63 -14.33 -8.13
CA SER A 161 -3.59 -14.37 -9.16
C SER A 161 -2.22 -14.68 -8.56
N ALA A 162 -1.85 -14.02 -7.46
CA ALA A 162 -0.60 -14.31 -6.77
C ALA A 162 -0.57 -15.71 -6.16
N ALA A 163 -1.67 -16.12 -5.49
CA ALA A 163 -1.77 -17.44 -4.88
C ALA A 163 -1.66 -18.57 -5.92
N ASN A 164 -2.33 -18.43 -7.08
CA ASN A 164 -2.28 -19.40 -8.18
C ASN A 164 -0.87 -19.56 -8.78
N ARG A 165 -0.01 -18.55 -8.62
CA ARG A 165 1.40 -18.58 -9.03
C ARG A 165 2.34 -19.05 -7.90
N GLY A 166 1.79 -19.58 -6.81
CA GLY A 166 2.57 -20.09 -5.68
C GLY A 166 3.12 -19.00 -4.74
N PHE A 167 2.70 -17.74 -4.90
CA PHE A 167 3.06 -16.64 -4.01
C PHE A 167 2.11 -16.55 -2.83
N SER A 168 2.40 -17.34 -1.80
CA SER A 168 1.79 -17.16 -0.47
C SER A 168 2.81 -16.75 0.57
N PHE A 169 2.59 -15.60 1.19
CA PHE A 169 3.27 -15.20 2.44
C PHE A 169 2.48 -15.64 3.68
N VAL A 170 1.31 -16.26 3.47
CA VAL A 170 0.45 -16.86 4.48
C VAL A 170 0.58 -18.37 4.36
N SER A 171 1.29 -19.01 5.30
CA SER A 171 1.05 -20.44 5.47
C SER A 171 -0.43 -20.63 5.80
N PRO A 172 -1.10 -21.65 5.26
CA PRO A 172 -2.45 -22.03 5.67
C PRO A 172 -2.56 -22.15 7.19
#